data_AF-A0A9X5KZB7-F1
#
_entry.id   AF-A0A9X5KZB7-F1
#
_cell.length_a   1.000
_cell.length_b   1.000
_cell.length_c   1.000
_cell.angle_alpha   90.00
_cell.angle_beta   90.00
_cell.angle_gamma   90.00
#
_symmetry.space_group_name_H-M   'P 1'
#
loop_
_entity.id
_entity.type
_entity.pdbx_description
1 polymer ?
#
loop_
_entity_poly.entity_id
_entity_poly.type
_entity_poly.pdbx_seq_one_letter_code
_entity_poly.pdbx_strand_id
1 'polypeptide(L)'
;MNTVLIHETGIHPWEQLDTSTDEKFITMTFLNQEYAGAWKTWCEVSLSIQKKWPKIVKWHTKLLPHHSKSQEYILQKKFYAHSKPEDIYRKNESTNIYSQIINLDSDVYNTDPKSMTGHHTSMVLILKKHTNLDDLWSKLSNLTDISKTENLKLILSGESSIYLRFHDSETHGVTQLIFHSKHFPLLEKIIKKINLEEIQQEDVYEFIHK
;
A
#
# COMPACT_ATOMS: atom_id res chain seq x y z
N MET A 1 -8.09 16.22 -15.32
CA MET A 1 -7.97 15.17 -16.35
C MET A 1 -8.50 13.83 -15.85
N ASN A 2 -8.87 12.94 -16.78
CA ASN A 2 -9.40 11.63 -16.44
C ASN A 2 -8.26 10.70 -15.99
N THR A 3 -8.53 9.87 -15.00
CA THR A 3 -7.62 8.80 -14.58
C THR A 3 -7.74 7.64 -15.57
N VAL A 4 -6.62 7.03 -15.93
CA VAL A 4 -6.56 5.82 -16.75
C VAL A 4 -6.14 4.61 -15.91
N LEU A 5 -6.47 3.42 -16.41
CA LEU A 5 -6.13 2.14 -15.82
C LEU A 5 -5.02 1.48 -16.64
N ILE A 6 -4.03 0.93 -15.94
CA ILE A 6 -3.08 -0.03 -16.52
C ILE A 6 -3.22 -1.33 -15.72
N HIS A 7 -3.25 -2.45 -16.42
CA HIS A 7 -3.38 -3.77 -15.83
C HIS A 7 -2.24 -4.68 -16.29
N GLU A 8 -1.55 -5.27 -15.31
CA GLU A 8 -0.37 -6.10 -15.57
C GLU A 8 -0.44 -7.40 -14.75
N THR A 9 -0.14 -8.52 -15.41
CA THR A 9 0.03 -9.81 -14.73
C THR A 9 1.38 -9.84 -14.02
N GLY A 10 1.36 -10.11 -12.72
CA GLY A 10 2.54 -10.08 -11.86
C GLY A 10 2.59 -8.91 -10.89
N ILE A 11 3.77 -8.69 -10.33
CA ILE A 11 4.10 -7.58 -9.41
C ILE A 11 4.95 -6.58 -10.19
N HIS A 12 4.37 -5.43 -10.54
CA HIS A 12 5.01 -4.37 -11.33
C HIS A 12 4.93 -3.04 -10.59
N PRO A 13 5.71 -2.85 -9.52
CA PRO A 13 5.65 -1.61 -8.76
C PRO A 13 6.15 -0.45 -9.62
N TRP A 14 5.40 0.66 -9.63
CA TRP A 14 5.70 1.86 -10.42
C TRP A 14 7.14 2.35 -10.21
N GLU A 15 7.83 2.61 -11.32
CA GLU A 15 9.23 3.06 -11.35
C GLU A 15 10.23 2.18 -10.57
N GLN A 16 9.91 0.91 -10.31
CA GLN A 16 10.85 -0.05 -9.74
C GLN A 16 11.36 -1.01 -10.81
N LEU A 17 12.68 -1.26 -10.77
CA LEU A 17 13.35 -2.21 -11.67
C LEU A 17 13.07 -3.67 -11.29
N ASP A 18 12.82 -3.93 -10.00
CA ASP A 18 12.47 -5.26 -9.51
C ASP A 18 10.98 -5.51 -9.79
N THR A 19 10.71 -6.28 -10.84
CA THR A 19 9.37 -6.73 -11.22
C THR A 19 9.32 -8.26 -11.27
N SER A 20 8.12 -8.82 -11.21
CA SER A 20 7.91 -10.26 -11.25
C SER A 20 6.72 -10.59 -12.13
N THR A 21 6.88 -11.53 -13.06
CA THR A 21 5.80 -12.00 -13.96
C THR A 21 4.97 -13.17 -13.39
N ASP A 22 5.12 -13.47 -12.10
CA ASP A 22 4.35 -14.53 -11.42
C ASP A 22 2.83 -14.29 -11.52
N GLU A 23 2.15 -15.16 -12.28
CA GLU A 23 0.71 -15.10 -12.59
C GLU A 23 -0.20 -15.25 -11.35
N LYS A 24 0.36 -15.65 -10.20
CA LYS A 24 -0.37 -15.62 -8.92
C LYS A 24 -0.68 -14.21 -8.46
N PHE A 25 -0.04 -13.20 -9.02
CA PHE A 25 -0.21 -11.81 -8.63
C PHE A 25 -0.66 -10.96 -9.81
N ILE A 26 -1.32 -9.86 -9.50
CA ILE A 26 -1.74 -8.86 -10.47
C ILE A 26 -1.46 -7.49 -9.89
N THR A 27 -1.04 -6.58 -10.77
CA THR A 27 -0.88 -5.16 -10.50
C THR A 27 -1.91 -4.38 -11.31
N MET A 28 -2.68 -3.56 -10.62
CA MET A 28 -3.57 -2.57 -11.25
C MET A 28 -3.10 -1.18 -10.86
N THR A 29 -2.93 -0.33 -11.85
CA THR A 29 -2.37 1.01 -11.69
C THR A 29 -3.38 2.04 -12.16
N PHE A 30 -3.73 2.97 -11.28
CA PHE A 30 -4.50 4.17 -11.62
C PHE A 30 -3.51 5.31 -11.85
N LEU A 31 -3.47 5.82 -13.07
CA LEU A 31 -2.57 6.88 -13.49
C LEU A 31 -3.37 8.15 -13.80
N ASN A 32 -2.95 9.27 -13.25
CA ASN A 32 -3.51 10.58 -13.56
C ASN A 32 -2.36 11.59 -13.65
N GLN A 33 -2.50 12.65 -14.42
CA GLN A 33 -1.48 13.71 -14.48
C GLN A 33 -1.38 14.54 -13.18
N GLU A 34 -2.34 14.38 -12.27
CA GLU A 34 -2.26 14.96 -10.93
C GLU A 34 -2.56 13.90 -9.87
N TYR A 35 -1.78 13.91 -8.78
CA TYR A 35 -2.01 13.00 -7.64
C TYR A 35 -3.40 13.14 -7.02
N ALA A 36 -3.98 14.34 -7.02
CA ALA A 36 -5.36 14.54 -6.58
C ALA A 36 -6.36 13.72 -7.40
N GLY A 37 -6.14 13.57 -8.72
CA GLY A 37 -6.99 12.75 -9.59
C GLY A 37 -6.85 11.26 -9.31
N ALA A 38 -5.62 10.76 -9.17
CA ALA A 38 -5.36 9.37 -8.82
C ALA A 38 -5.94 9.01 -7.43
N TRP A 39 -5.79 9.92 -6.46
CA TRP A 39 -6.36 9.78 -5.12
C TRP A 39 -7.89 9.75 -5.14
N LYS A 40 -8.53 10.63 -5.92
CA LYS A 40 -9.99 10.64 -6.07
C LYS A 40 -10.49 9.30 -6.61
N THR A 41 -9.85 8.75 -7.64
CA THR A 41 -10.18 7.43 -8.18
C THR A 41 -10.00 6.34 -7.13
N TRP A 42 -8.91 6.36 -6.37
CA TRP A 42 -8.73 5.46 -5.24
C TRP A 42 -9.89 5.56 -4.24
N CYS A 43 -10.34 6.76 -3.89
CA CYS A 43 -11.44 6.93 -2.95
C CYS A 43 -12.77 6.35 -3.45
N GLU A 44 -13.04 6.43 -4.74
CA GLU A 44 -14.24 5.82 -5.35
C GLU A 44 -14.15 4.28 -5.35
N VAL A 45 -12.97 3.74 -5.64
CA VAL A 45 -12.71 2.28 -5.63
C VAL A 45 -12.77 1.71 -4.21
N SER A 46 -12.14 2.39 -3.26
CA SER A 46 -11.93 1.86 -1.91
C SER A 46 -13.24 1.59 -1.18
N LEU A 47 -14.26 2.46 -1.34
CA LEU A 47 -15.59 2.27 -0.75
C LEU A 47 -16.22 0.93 -1.14
N SER A 48 -15.98 0.48 -2.38
CA SER A 48 -16.46 -0.81 -2.86
C SER A 48 -15.61 -1.98 -2.37
N ILE A 49 -14.29 -1.81 -2.31
CA ILE A 49 -13.35 -2.83 -1.80
C ILE A 49 -13.59 -3.09 -0.31
N GLN A 50 -13.86 -2.05 0.47
CA GLN A 50 -14.04 -2.12 1.93
C GLN A 50 -15.20 -3.00 2.38
N LYS A 51 -16.17 -3.29 1.50
CA LYS A 51 -17.23 -4.27 1.77
C LYS A 51 -16.67 -5.66 2.06
N LYS A 52 -15.53 -6.02 1.47
CA LYS A 52 -14.85 -7.32 1.67
C LYS A 52 -13.58 -7.19 2.49
N TRP A 53 -12.87 -6.08 2.37
CA TRP A 53 -11.64 -5.78 3.11
C TRP A 53 -11.78 -4.47 3.89
N PRO A 54 -12.49 -4.48 5.03
CA PRO A 54 -12.87 -3.25 5.72
C PRO A 54 -11.73 -2.57 6.49
N LYS A 55 -10.60 -3.25 6.68
CA LYS A 55 -9.51 -2.76 7.52
C LYS A 55 -8.38 -2.25 6.65
N ILE A 56 -7.98 -0.99 6.82
CA ILE A 56 -6.80 -0.43 6.17
C ILE A 56 -5.75 -0.16 7.25
N VAL A 57 -4.54 -0.65 7.04
CA VAL A 57 -3.43 -0.41 7.97
C VAL A 57 -2.23 0.12 7.21
N LYS A 58 -1.48 1.00 7.88
CA LYS A 58 -0.15 1.42 7.46
C LYS A 58 0.87 0.79 8.37
N TRP A 59 1.72 -0.06 7.82
CA TRP A 59 2.94 -0.49 8.48
C TRP A 59 4.08 0.47 8.15
N HIS A 60 4.92 0.77 9.13
CA HIS A 60 6.11 1.59 8.94
C HIS A 60 7.25 1.06 9.81
N THR A 61 8.46 1.03 9.27
CA THR A 61 9.66 0.61 10.01
C THR A 61 10.71 1.70 10.03
N LYS A 62 11.50 1.74 11.10
CA LYS A 62 12.75 2.49 11.10
C LYS A 62 13.81 1.64 10.42
N LEU A 63 14.56 2.21 9.48
CA LEU A 63 15.63 1.46 8.83
C LEU A 63 16.83 1.19 9.75
N LEU A 64 16.87 1.84 10.92
CA LEU A 64 17.98 1.77 11.87
C LEU A 64 17.49 1.68 13.33
N PRO A 65 18.25 0.99 14.21
CA PRO A 65 18.01 0.98 15.65
C PRO A 65 18.13 2.36 16.31
N HIS A 66 17.62 2.48 17.54
CA HIS A 66 17.82 3.68 18.36
C HIS A 66 19.25 3.79 18.89
N HIS A 67 19.79 5.01 18.88
CA HIS A 67 21.14 5.28 19.39
C HIS A 67 21.18 5.48 20.91
N SER A 68 20.03 5.75 21.56
CA SER A 68 19.96 5.89 23.01
C SER A 68 18.58 5.54 23.58
N LYS A 69 18.56 5.13 24.86
CA LYS A 69 17.32 4.87 25.61
C LYS A 69 16.42 6.10 25.73
N SER A 70 17.00 7.30 25.78
CA SER A 70 16.23 8.55 25.82
C SER A 70 15.48 8.80 24.52
N GLN A 71 16.10 8.54 23.37
CA GLN A 71 15.41 8.63 22.07
C GLN A 71 14.27 7.62 21.98
N GLU A 72 14.53 6.38 22.38
CA GLU A 72 13.54 5.31 22.42
C GLU A 72 12.33 5.69 23.28
N TYR A 73 12.57 6.17 24.50
CA TYR A 73 11.52 6.61 25.42
C TYR A 73 10.68 7.76 24.87
N ILE A 74 11.31 8.80 24.31
CA ILE A 74 10.61 9.95 23.73
C ILE A 74 9.68 9.50 22.59
N LEU A 75 10.13 8.59 21.75
CA LEU A 75 9.38 8.11 20.60
C LEU A 75 8.21 7.21 21.01
N GLN A 76 8.42 6.30 21.96
CA GLN A 76 7.34 5.51 22.56
C GLN A 76 6.28 6.44 23.15
N LYS A 77 6.69 7.44 23.94
CA LYS A 77 5.77 8.42 24.55
C LYS A 77 4.97 9.18 23.48
N LYS A 78 5.63 9.63 22.41
CA LYS A 78 4.96 10.33 21.30
C LYS A 78 3.95 9.43 20.58
N PHE A 79 4.30 8.17 20.36
CA PHE A 79 3.41 7.19 19.71
C PHE A 79 2.17 6.93 20.58
N TYR A 80 2.36 6.53 21.84
CA TYR A 80 1.24 6.17 22.72
C TYR A 80 0.31 7.34 23.06
N ALA A 81 0.80 8.59 22.97
CA ALA A 81 -0.04 9.77 23.13
C ALA A 81 -1.08 9.95 22.01
N HIS A 82 -0.84 9.37 20.83
CA HIS A 82 -1.70 9.55 19.64
C HIS A 82 -2.20 8.22 19.05
N SER A 83 -1.84 7.08 19.65
CA SER A 83 -2.21 5.75 19.17
C SER A 83 -3.68 5.46 19.39
N LYS A 84 -4.30 4.80 18.42
CA LYS A 84 -5.65 4.25 18.53
C LYS A 84 -5.61 2.82 19.12
N PRO A 85 -6.74 2.31 19.62
CA PRO A 85 -6.86 0.89 19.94
C PRO A 85 -6.43 0.02 18.75
N GLU A 86 -5.79 -1.12 19.03
CA GLU A 86 -5.19 -2.05 18.04
C GLU A 86 -3.96 -1.55 17.27
N ASP A 87 -3.52 -0.31 17.47
CA ASP A 87 -2.23 0.13 16.91
C ASP A 87 -1.07 -0.61 17.61
N ILE A 88 -0.06 -0.97 16.82
CA ILE A 88 1.12 -1.70 17.30
C ILE A 88 2.33 -0.80 17.17
N TYR A 89 3.12 -0.67 18.23
CA TYR A 89 4.48 -0.13 18.21
C TYR A 89 5.39 -1.06 18.99
N ARG A 90 6.29 -1.74 18.30
CA ARG A 90 7.11 -2.79 18.90
C ARG A 90 8.49 -2.86 18.28
N LYS A 91 9.42 -3.35 19.08
CA LYS A 91 10.80 -3.63 18.69
C LYS A 91 10.90 -5.07 18.19
N ASN A 92 11.59 -5.28 17.07
CA ASN A 92 12.04 -6.61 16.70
C ASN A 92 13.30 -6.93 17.52
N GLU A 93 13.25 -7.99 18.31
CA GLU A 93 14.36 -8.39 19.19
C GLU A 93 15.62 -8.81 18.43
N SER A 94 15.48 -9.35 17.22
CA SER A 94 16.62 -9.79 16.39
C SER A 94 17.39 -8.62 15.77
N THR A 95 16.68 -7.60 15.30
CA THR A 95 17.27 -6.45 14.59
C THR A 95 17.43 -5.21 15.45
N ASN A 96 16.84 -5.20 16.65
CA ASN A 96 16.68 -4.03 17.51
C ASN A 96 15.94 -2.84 16.87
N ILE A 97 15.24 -3.07 15.76
CA ILE A 97 14.51 -2.05 15.01
C ILE A 97 13.07 -1.97 15.48
N TYR A 98 12.57 -0.75 15.65
CA TYR A 98 11.16 -0.49 15.89
C TYR A 98 10.38 -0.42 14.58
N SER A 99 9.21 -1.05 14.58
CA SER A 99 8.21 -0.88 13.54
C SER A 99 6.82 -0.74 14.15
N GLN A 100 5.91 -0.19 13.36
CA GLN A 100 4.57 0.16 13.79
C GLN A 100 3.52 -0.27 12.78
N ILE A 101 2.35 -0.64 13.27
CA ILE A 101 1.13 -0.79 12.47
C ILE A 101 0.13 0.21 13.01
N ILE A 102 -0.35 1.10 12.14
CA ILE A 102 -1.36 2.10 12.45
C ILE A 102 -2.63 1.76 11.68
N ASN A 103 -3.76 1.72 12.36
CA ASN A 103 -5.08 1.59 11.76
C ASN A 103 -5.48 2.93 11.14
N LEU A 104 -5.61 2.93 9.82
CA LEU A 104 -6.11 4.10 9.10
C LEU A 104 -7.63 4.17 9.25
N ASP A 105 -8.18 5.35 9.00
CA ASP A 105 -9.63 5.51 9.00
C ASP A 105 -10.24 4.62 7.90
N SER A 106 -11.37 3.98 8.22
CA SER A 106 -12.16 3.28 7.23
C SER A 106 -12.70 4.24 6.19
N ASP A 107 -12.98 5.49 6.55
CA ASP A 107 -13.31 6.51 5.57
C ASP A 107 -12.02 7.11 4.99
N VAL A 108 -11.68 6.68 3.77
CA VAL A 108 -10.50 7.16 3.05
C VAL A 108 -10.52 8.67 2.79
N TYR A 109 -11.70 9.31 2.76
CA TYR A 109 -11.79 10.76 2.55
C TYR A 109 -11.27 11.55 3.76
N ASN A 110 -11.20 10.92 4.94
CA ASN A 110 -10.63 11.51 6.15
C ASN A 110 -9.11 11.28 6.26
N THR A 111 -8.51 10.54 5.32
CA THR A 111 -7.08 10.28 5.31
C THR A 111 -6.35 11.36 4.50
N ASP A 112 -5.33 11.97 5.08
CA ASP A 112 -4.44 12.88 4.35
C ASP A 112 -3.70 12.11 3.23
N PRO A 113 -3.90 12.43 1.94
CA PRO A 113 -3.26 11.73 0.82
C PRO A 113 -1.73 11.76 0.92
N LYS A 114 -1.14 12.82 1.49
CA LYS A 114 0.32 12.94 1.66
C LYS A 114 0.86 11.97 2.70
N SER A 115 0.03 11.54 3.64
CA SER A 115 0.42 10.53 4.62
C SER A 115 0.55 9.14 4.00
N MET A 116 0.07 8.93 2.77
CA MET A 116 0.07 7.63 2.10
C MET A 116 1.29 7.42 1.19
N THR A 117 2.01 8.49 0.88
CA THR A 117 3.25 8.45 0.10
C THR A 117 4.42 8.01 1.02
N GLY A 118 5.49 7.44 0.43
CA GLY A 118 6.68 6.99 1.16
C GLY A 118 6.86 5.47 1.22
N HIS A 119 7.10 4.85 0.07
CA HIS A 119 7.13 3.40 -0.11
C HIS A 119 8.41 2.69 0.35
N HIS A 120 9.51 3.42 0.61
CA HIS A 120 10.78 2.80 1.03
C HIS A 120 10.78 2.29 2.47
N THR A 121 9.96 2.89 3.35
CA THR A 121 9.92 2.56 4.78
C THR A 121 8.51 2.29 5.28
N SER A 122 7.50 2.34 4.40
CA SER A 122 6.13 2.08 4.76
C SER A 122 5.37 1.31 3.71
N MET A 123 4.36 0.58 4.18
CA MET A 123 3.52 -0.28 3.40
C MET A 123 2.07 -0.07 3.84
N VAL A 124 1.17 0.12 2.88
CA VAL A 124 -0.26 0.22 3.15
C VAL A 124 -0.94 -1.06 2.71
N LEU A 125 -1.71 -1.69 3.61
CA LEU A 125 -2.41 -2.93 3.33
C LEU A 125 -3.90 -2.77 3.60
N ILE A 126 -4.71 -3.30 2.70
CA ILE A 126 -6.13 -3.54 2.93
C ILE A 126 -6.30 -5.00 3.34
N LEU A 127 -7.02 -5.23 4.43
CA LEU A 127 -7.11 -6.50 5.12
C LEU A 127 -8.57 -6.90 5.36
N LYS A 128 -8.80 -8.21 5.50
CA LYS A 128 -10.09 -8.74 5.97
C LYS A 128 -10.31 -8.36 7.43
N LYS A 129 -11.58 -8.30 7.85
CA LYS A 129 -12.02 -7.88 9.19
C LYS A 129 -11.29 -8.58 10.35
N HIS A 130 -11.10 -9.90 10.24
CA HIS A 130 -10.52 -10.72 11.32
C HIS A 130 -9.03 -11.02 11.10
N THR A 131 -8.30 -10.12 10.45
CA THR A 131 -6.85 -10.28 10.26
C THR A 131 -6.13 -10.02 11.58
N ASN A 132 -5.32 -10.98 12.02
CA ASN A 132 -4.48 -10.83 13.21
C ASN A 132 -3.31 -9.87 12.91
N LEU A 133 -3.29 -8.71 13.58
CA LEU A 133 -2.24 -7.71 13.38
C LEU A 133 -0.92 -8.13 14.03
N ASP A 134 -0.92 -8.97 15.06
CA ASP A 134 0.31 -9.49 15.67
C ASP A 134 1.06 -10.39 14.68
N ASP A 135 0.35 -11.29 14.00
CA ASP A 135 0.92 -12.16 12.98
C ASP A 135 1.43 -11.35 11.79
N LEU A 136 0.68 -10.32 11.38
CA LEU A 136 1.10 -9.41 10.32
C LEU A 136 2.37 -8.64 10.72
N TRP A 137 2.41 -8.09 11.94
CA TRP A 137 3.59 -7.39 12.45
C TRP A 137 4.81 -8.31 12.50
N SER A 138 4.65 -9.54 12.97
CA SER A 138 5.73 -10.54 13.01
C SER A 138 6.30 -10.82 11.62
N LYS A 139 5.44 -10.98 10.60
CA LYS A 139 5.88 -11.15 9.20
C LYS A 139 6.61 -9.92 8.67
N LEU A 140 6.03 -8.73 8.85
CA LEU A 140 6.55 -7.48 8.29
C LEU A 140 7.84 -7.01 8.98
N SER A 141 7.94 -7.18 10.30
CA SER A 141 9.10 -6.75 11.10
C SER A 141 10.39 -7.50 10.78
N ASN A 142 10.31 -8.65 10.12
CA ASN A 142 11.45 -9.43 9.66
C ASN A 142 11.88 -9.09 8.23
N LEU A 143 11.14 -8.22 7.53
CA LEU A 143 11.50 -7.78 6.19
C LEU A 143 12.67 -6.81 6.25
N THR A 144 13.73 -7.13 5.51
CA THR A 144 14.92 -6.28 5.39
C THR A 144 14.73 -5.15 4.39
N ASP A 145 13.86 -5.35 3.40
CA ASP A 145 13.63 -4.39 2.32
C ASP A 145 12.25 -4.59 1.65
N ILE A 146 11.30 -3.73 1.96
CA ILE A 146 9.94 -3.83 1.41
C ILE A 146 9.83 -3.46 -0.07
N SER A 147 10.89 -2.94 -0.69
CA SER A 147 10.91 -2.65 -2.13
C SER A 147 11.10 -3.90 -3.00
N LYS A 148 11.50 -5.03 -2.40
CA LYS A 148 11.73 -6.27 -3.16
C LYS A 148 10.44 -7.02 -3.44
N THR A 149 10.29 -7.47 -4.68
CA THR A 149 9.11 -8.22 -5.14
C THR A 149 8.91 -9.51 -4.36
N GLU A 150 9.98 -10.23 -4.01
CA GLU A 150 9.92 -11.46 -3.20
C GLU A 150 9.31 -11.23 -1.80
N ASN A 151 9.57 -10.07 -1.19
CA ASN A 151 8.97 -9.71 0.09
C ASN A 151 7.47 -9.41 -0.07
N LEU A 152 7.08 -8.77 -1.17
CA LEU A 152 5.66 -8.58 -1.52
C LEU A 152 4.94 -9.90 -1.75
N LYS A 153 5.56 -10.87 -2.44
CA LYS A 153 5.01 -12.22 -2.60
C LYS A 153 4.74 -12.87 -1.25
N LEU A 154 5.68 -12.80 -0.32
CA LEU A 154 5.53 -13.37 1.03
C LEU A 154 4.33 -12.76 1.77
N ILE A 155 4.15 -11.44 1.67
CA ILE A 155 3.04 -10.72 2.32
C ILE A 155 1.69 -11.07 1.68
N LEU A 156 1.63 -11.16 0.35
CA LEU A 156 0.39 -11.37 -0.41
C LEU A 156 0.01 -12.86 -0.59
N SER A 157 0.94 -13.78 -0.33
CA SER A 157 0.76 -15.24 -0.44
C SER A 157 -0.44 -15.78 0.35
N GLY A 158 -0.85 -15.09 1.43
CA GLY A 158 -2.00 -15.48 2.24
C GLY A 158 -3.37 -15.21 1.63
N GLU A 159 -3.42 -14.63 0.42
CA GLU A 159 -4.65 -14.30 -0.33
C GLU A 159 -5.68 -13.47 0.47
N SER A 160 -5.26 -12.79 1.53
CA SER A 160 -6.14 -12.10 2.48
C SER A 160 -5.96 -10.59 2.46
N SER A 161 -4.93 -10.11 1.76
CA SER A 161 -4.51 -8.72 1.72
C SER A 161 -4.42 -8.18 0.30
N ILE A 162 -4.54 -6.87 0.18
CA ILE A 162 -4.21 -6.08 -1.01
C ILE A 162 -3.16 -5.07 -0.58
N TYR A 163 -2.05 -4.99 -1.32
CA TYR A 163 -1.03 -3.98 -1.11
C TYR A 163 -1.37 -2.72 -1.92
N LEU A 164 -1.30 -1.57 -1.25
CA LEU A 164 -1.52 -0.26 -1.85
C LEU A 164 -0.22 0.54 -1.89
N ARG A 165 0.05 1.14 -3.04
CA ARG A 165 1.17 2.05 -3.22
C ARG A 165 0.68 3.35 -3.84
N PHE A 166 1.18 4.46 -3.31
CA PHE A 166 0.86 5.80 -3.77
C PHE A 166 2.16 6.49 -4.16
N HIS A 167 2.16 7.10 -5.34
CA HIS A 167 3.27 7.86 -5.87
C HIS A 167 2.75 9.22 -6.31
N ASP A 168 3.40 10.27 -5.81
CA ASP A 168 3.11 11.67 -6.12
C ASP A 168 4.39 12.23 -6.74
N SER A 169 4.38 12.39 -8.06
CA SER A 169 5.49 12.98 -8.82
C SER A 169 5.11 14.37 -9.30
N GLU A 170 6.09 15.13 -9.79
CA GLU A 170 5.85 16.48 -10.32
C GLU A 170 4.96 16.48 -11.58
N THR A 171 4.88 15.37 -12.31
CA THR A 171 4.21 15.29 -13.61
C THR A 171 2.94 14.44 -13.60
N HIS A 172 2.80 13.56 -12.61
CA HIS A 172 1.71 12.61 -12.52
C HIS A 172 1.56 12.01 -11.12
N GLY A 173 0.37 11.50 -10.83
CA GLY A 173 0.09 10.71 -9.66
C GLY A 173 -0.31 9.29 -10.00
N VAL A 174 0.11 8.36 -9.14
CA VAL A 174 -0.17 6.94 -9.30
C VAL A 174 -0.73 6.35 -8.02
N THR A 175 -1.78 5.54 -8.15
CA THR A 175 -2.18 4.58 -7.13
C THR A 175 -2.08 3.17 -7.69
N GLN A 176 -1.39 2.27 -7.01
CA GLN A 176 -1.32 0.86 -7.39
C GLN A 176 -1.99 -0.05 -6.37
N LEU A 177 -2.70 -1.05 -6.89
CA LEU A 177 -3.21 -2.19 -6.14
C LEU A 177 -2.44 -3.43 -6.59
N ILE A 178 -1.75 -4.08 -5.66
CA ILE A 178 -1.05 -5.34 -5.91
C ILE A 178 -1.67 -6.42 -5.05
N PHE A 179 -2.11 -7.51 -5.67
CA PHE A 179 -2.91 -8.53 -4.99
C PHE A 179 -2.79 -9.90 -5.65
N HIS A 180 -3.24 -10.93 -4.93
CA HIS A 180 -3.30 -12.29 -5.47
C HIS A 180 -4.40 -12.42 -6.55
N SER A 181 -4.08 -13.01 -7.70
CA SER A 181 -4.93 -13.08 -8.91
C SER A 181 -6.32 -13.68 -8.67
N LYS A 182 -6.48 -14.52 -7.65
CA LYS A 182 -7.78 -14.99 -7.14
C LYS A 182 -8.81 -13.87 -6.86
N HIS A 183 -8.36 -12.65 -6.54
CA HIS A 183 -9.23 -11.51 -6.28
C HIS A 183 -9.59 -10.70 -7.52
N PHE A 184 -8.95 -10.99 -8.66
CA PHE A 184 -9.13 -10.25 -9.91
C PHE A 184 -10.58 -10.15 -10.36
N PRO A 185 -11.39 -11.24 -10.42
CA PRO A 185 -12.75 -11.13 -10.94
C PRO A 185 -13.63 -10.16 -10.12
N LEU A 186 -13.35 -10.04 -8.83
CA LEU A 186 -14.06 -9.10 -7.97
C LEU A 186 -13.58 -7.66 -8.19
N LEU A 187 -12.26 -7.45 -8.23
CA LEU A 187 -11.66 -6.12 -8.36
C LEU A 187 -11.91 -5.53 -9.75
N GLU A 188 -11.79 -6.35 -10.80
CA GLU A 188 -12.15 -5.97 -12.17
C GLU A 188 -13.61 -5.51 -12.25
N LYS A 189 -14.55 -6.25 -11.64
CA LYS A 189 -15.97 -5.85 -11.59
C LYS A 189 -16.19 -4.54 -10.86
N ILE A 190 -15.40 -4.24 -9.83
CA ILE A 190 -15.47 -2.96 -9.11
C ILE A 190 -14.96 -1.84 -10.01
N ILE A 191 -13.80 -2.02 -10.64
CA ILE A 191 -13.13 -0.98 -11.43
C ILE A 191 -13.90 -0.68 -12.72
N LYS A 192 -14.46 -1.70 -13.39
CA LYS A 192 -15.29 -1.50 -14.59
C LYS A 192 -16.50 -0.60 -14.35
N LYS A 193 -17.01 -0.49 -13.12
CA LYS A 193 -18.12 0.42 -12.78
C LYS A 193 -17.73 1.90 -12.79
N ILE A 194 -16.45 2.19 -12.66
CA ILE A 194 -15.90 3.55 -12.66
C ILE A 194 -15.62 4.02 -14.09
N ASN A 195 -15.66 3.10 -15.06
CA ASN A 195 -15.53 3.38 -16.50
C ASN A 195 -14.23 4.15 -16.83
N LEU A 196 -13.12 3.68 -16.27
CA LEU A 196 -11.78 4.18 -16.60
C LEU A 196 -11.38 3.66 -17.98
N GLU A 197 -10.72 4.51 -18.76
CA GLU A 197 -10.03 4.09 -19.98
C GLU A 197 -8.82 3.24 -19.61
N GLU A 198 -8.67 2.09 -20.27
CA GLU A 198 -7.52 1.21 -20.09
C GLU A 198 -6.48 1.51 -21.17
N ILE A 199 -5.25 1.75 -20.75
CA ILE A 199 -4.12 2.01 -21.64
C ILE A 199 -3.03 0.95 -21.44
N GLN A 200 -2.16 0.79 -22.43
CA GLN A 200 -1.01 -0.10 -22.30
C GLN A 200 0.19 0.64 -21.71
N GLN A 201 1.17 -0.12 -21.22
CA GLN A 201 2.38 0.45 -20.64
C GLN A 201 3.17 1.33 -21.63
N GLU A 202 3.09 1.03 -22.93
CA GLU A 202 3.70 1.83 -24.00
C GLU A 202 3.06 3.22 -24.18
N ASP A 203 1.79 3.38 -23.82
CA ASP A 203 1.03 4.62 -23.96
C ASP A 203 1.23 5.59 -22.79
N VAL A 204 1.87 5.14 -21.70
CA VAL A 204 2.06 5.91 -20.45
C VAL A 204 2.75 7.24 -20.70
N TYR A 205 3.82 7.24 -21.50
CA TYR A 205 4.58 8.46 -21.77
C TYR A 205 3.72 9.50 -22.48
N GLU A 206 2.96 9.07 -23.50
CA GLU A 206 2.06 9.96 -24.23
C GLU A 206 0.94 10.48 -23.32
N PHE A 207 0.39 9.62 -22.45
CA PHE A 207 -0.64 10.03 -21.50
C PHE A 207 -0.15 11.11 -20.52
N ILE A 208 1.05 10.98 -19.97
CA ILE A 208 1.60 11.94 -19.00
C ILE A 208 1.89 13.31 -19.63
N HIS A 209 2.29 13.34 -20.90
CA HIS A 209 2.76 14.56 -21.58
C HIS A 209 1.74 15.20 -22.54
N LYS A 210 0.49 14.70 -22.56
CA LYS A 210 -0.65 15.28 -23.29
C LYS A 210 -1.23 16.49 -22.57
#